data_AF-A0A0R1KF16-F1
#
_entry.id   AF-A0A0R1KF16-F1
#
_cell.length_a   1.000
_cell.length_b   1.000
_cell.length_c   1.000
_cell.angle_alpha   90.00
_cell.angle_beta   90.00
_cell.angle_gamma   90.00
#
_symmetry.space_group_name_H-M   'P 1'
#
loop_
_entity.id
_entity.type
_entity.pdbx_description
1 polymer ?
#
loop_
_entity_poly.entity_id
_entity_poly.type
_entity_poly.pdbx_seq_one_letter_code
_entity_poly.pdbx_strand_id
1 'polypeptide(L)' 'MKFKVPVPGKFVFNPMYGNSYYALNKKHGELCSVGIDASERITRQYDFEFDEETAKEFEIDKLPREEVI' A
#
# COMPACT_ATOMS: atom_id res chain seq x y z
N MET A 1 -8.86 -1.73 13.32
CA MET A 1 -8.07 -2.82 12.71
C MET A 1 -7.36 -2.22 11.51
N LYS A 2 -6.07 -2.53 11.32
CA LYS A 2 -5.30 -2.02 10.20
C LYS A 2 -5.10 -3.12 9.16
N PHE A 3 -5.04 -2.74 7.89
CA PHE A 3 -4.84 -3.66 6.77
C PHE A 3 -3.98 -3.02 5.67
N LYS A 4 -3.42 -3.86 4.81
CA LYS A 4 -2.74 -3.43 3.58
C LYS A 4 -3.66 -3.67 2.38
N VAL A 5 -3.49 -2.89 1.32
CA VAL A 5 -4.27 -3.01 0.09
C VAL A 5 -3.33 -3.31 -1.08
N PRO A 6 -3.23 -4.57 -1.56
CA PRO A 6 -2.48 -4.87 -2.77
C PRO A 6 -3.14 -4.21 -3.98
N VAL A 7 -2.33 -3.79 -4.96
CA VAL A 7 -2.84 -3.22 -6.21
C VAL A 7 -3.51 -4.34 -7.02
N PRO A 8 -4.82 -4.22 -7.36
CA PRO A 8 -5.53 -5.24 -8.12
C PRO A 8 -4.89 -5.49 -9.48
N GLY A 9 -4.66 -6.76 -9.80
CA GLY A 9 -4.12 -7.17 -11.09
C GLY A 9 -3.36 -8.49 -11.01
N LYS A 10 -3.03 -9.06 -12.17
CA LYS A 10 -2.18 -10.26 -12.27
C LYS A 10 -0.73 -9.84 -12.53
N PHE A 11 -0.16 -9.06 -11.62
CA PHE A 11 1.22 -8.64 -11.73
C PHE A 11 2.14 -9.85 -11.52
N VAL A 12 3.16 -9.98 -12.37
CA VAL A 12 4.21 -10.98 -12.17
C VAL A 12 5.12 -10.45 -11.07
N PHE A 13 5.38 -11.28 -10.05
CA PHE A 13 6.36 -10.95 -9.03
C PHE A 13 7.73 -10.68 -9.67
N ASN A 14 8.28 -9.50 -9.42
CA ASN A 14 9.63 -9.13 -9.84
C ASN A 14 10.46 -8.87 -8.57
N PRO A 15 11.52 -9.65 -8.31
CA PRO A 15 12.36 -9.49 -7.11
C PRO A 15 12.97 -8.08 -6.93
N MET A 16 13.07 -7.28 -7.99
CA MET A 16 13.59 -5.91 -7.93
C MET A 16 12.58 -4.92 -7.33
N TYR A 17 11.28 -5.19 -7.48
CA TYR A 17 10.20 -4.27 -7.11
C TYR A 17 9.24 -4.87 -6.08
N GLY A 18 9.27 -6.19 -5.88
CA GLY A 18 8.37 -6.91 -5.01
C GLY A 18 6.91 -6.87 -5.49
N ASN A 19 6.00 -7.02 -4.54
CA ASN A 19 4.56 -6.91 -4.78
C ASN A 19 4.10 -5.45 -4.67
N SER A 20 3.18 -5.02 -5.53
CA SER A 20 2.68 -3.63 -5.53
C SER A 20 1.49 -3.46 -4.58
N TYR A 21 1.55 -2.45 -3.72
CA TYR A 21 0.50 -2.08 -2.78
C TYR A 21 0.18 -0.60 -2.88
N TYR A 22 -1.01 -0.22 -2.44
CA TYR A 22 -1.30 1.18 -2.15
C TYR A 22 -0.59 1.61 -0.86
N ALA A 23 -0.15 2.86 -0.82
CA ALA A 23 0.47 3.47 0.34
C ALA A 23 0.26 4.99 0.34
N LEU A 24 0.20 5.59 1.52
CA LEU A 24 0.16 7.05 1.66
C LEU A 24 1.56 7.62 1.76
N ASN A 25 1.85 8.64 0.97
CA ASN A 25 3.06 9.43 1.11
C ASN A 25 3.00 10.23 2.42
N LYS A 26 3.87 9.95 3.39
CA LYS A 26 3.85 10.61 4.71
C LYS A 26 4.11 12.12 4.64
N LYS A 27 4.73 12.61 3.57
CA LYS A 27 5.05 14.03 3.39
C LYS A 27 3.88 14.83 2.81
N HIS A 28 3.16 14.24 1.87
CA HIS A 28 2.16 14.94 1.06
C HIS A 28 0.72 14.44 1.28
N GLY A 29 0.53 13.29 1.94
CA GLY A 29 -0.77 12.66 2.13
C GLY A 29 -1.34 12.02 0.86
N GLU A 30 -0.54 11.89 -0.19
CA GLU A 30 -1.00 11.40 -1.50
C GLU A 30 -1.04 9.87 -1.53
N LEU A 31 -2.11 9.30 -2.09
CA LEU A 31 -2.21 7.88 -2.38
C LEU A 31 -1.29 7.50 -3.54
N CYS A 32 -0.41 6.54 -3.30
CA CYS A 32 0.61 6.07 -4.25
C CYS A 32 0.53 4.55 -4.40
N SER A 33 0.94 4.02 -5.56
CA SER A 33 1.25 2.59 -5.71
C SER A 33 2.75 2.36 -5.51
N VAL A 34 3.12 1.48 -4.58
CA VAL A 34 4.52 1.25 -4.18
C VAL A 34 4.81 -0.25 -4.12
N GLY A 35 5.94 -0.67 -4.66
CA GLY A 35 6.45 -2.04 -4.55
C GLY A 35 7.03 -2.32 -3.15
N ILE A 36 6.63 -3.43 -2.50
CA ILE A 36 6.94 -3.73 -1.10
C ILE A 36 8.37 -4.23 -0.83
N ASP A 37 9.14 -4.59 -1.87
CA ASP A 37 10.60 -4.85 -1.71
C ASP A 37 11.44 -3.59 -2.02
N ALA A 38 10.81 -2.42 -2.02
CA ALA A 38 11.55 -1.18 -2.11
C ALA A 38 12.45 -1.01 -0.86
N SER A 39 13.67 -0.51 -1.05
CA SER A 39 14.65 -0.29 0.02
C SER A 39 14.05 0.35 1.28
N GLU A 40 14.64 0.16 2.46
CA GLU A 40 14.19 0.81 3.71
C GLU A 40 13.91 2.31 3.58
N ARG A 41 14.66 2.98 2.69
CA ARG A 41 14.46 4.39 2.37
C ARG A 41 13.05 4.69 1.82
N ILE A 42 12.50 3.80 0.99
CA ILE A 42 11.16 3.92 0.43
C ILE A 42 10.13 3.55 1.49
N THR A 43 10.29 2.44 2.21
CA THR A 43 9.32 2.05 3.25
C THR A 43 9.19 3.08 4.38
N ARG A 44 10.23 3.87 4.66
CA ARG A 44 10.15 4.99 5.60
C ARG A 44 9.29 6.17 5.10
N GLN A 45 9.24 6.41 3.78
CA GLN A 45 8.52 7.53 3.18
C GLN A 45 7.01 7.29 3.06
N TYR A 46 6.59 6.03 3.07
CA TYR A 46 5.21 5.64 2.86
C TYR A 46 4.60 4.94 4.07
N ASP A 47 3.30 5.09 4.26
CA ASP A 47 2.50 4.28 5.18
C ASP A 47 1.64 3.30 4.35
N PHE A 48 1.82 2.00 4.57
CA PHE A 48 1.13 0.95 3.84
C PHE A 48 -0.11 0.45 4.56
N GLU A 49 -0.32 0.90 5.80
CA GLU A 49 -1.41 0.45 6.63
C GLU A 49 -2.54 1.46 6.62
N PHE A 50 -3.75 0.97 6.33
CA PHE A 50 -4.96 1.77 6.31
C PHE A 50 -5.89 1.32 7.42
N ASP A 51 -6.58 2.28 8.02
CA ASP A 51 -7.83 2.04 8.73
C ASP A 51 -9.04 2.27 7.81
N GLU A 52 -10.23 1.93 8.29
CA GLU A 52 -11.46 2.05 7.50
C GLU A 52 -11.81 3.50 7.11
N GLU A 53 -11.46 4.47 7.95
CA GLU A 53 -11.77 5.88 7.69
C GLU A 53 -10.92 6.39 6.53
N THR A 54 -9.61 6.20 6.64
CA THR A 54 -8.64 6.56 5.61
C THR A 54 -8.92 5.81 4.31
N ALA A 55 -9.21 4.50 4.37
CA ALA A 55 -9.49 3.73 3.16
C ALA A 55 -10.74 4.22 2.40
N LYS A 56 -11.75 4.73 3.11
CA LYS A 56 -12.95 5.33 2.50
C LYS A 56 -12.67 6.71 1.91
N GLU A 57 -11.86 7.54 2.59
CA GLU A 57 -11.44 8.85 2.08
C GLU A 57 -10.79 8.73 0.70
N PHE A 58 -9.95 7.71 0.52
CA PHE A 58 -9.24 7.43 -0.73
C PHE A 58 -9.96 6.46 -1.67
N GLU A 59 -11.21 6.07 -1.38
CA GLU A 59 -12.05 5.16 -2.19
C GLU A 59 -11.41 3.78 -2.48
N ILE A 60 -10.57 3.28 -1.57
CA ILE A 60 -9.92 1.96 -1.65
C ILE A 60 -10.51 0.93 -0.68
N ASP A 61 -11.55 1.29 0.09
CA ASP A 61 -12.17 0.45 1.11
C ASP A 61 -12.73 -0.87 0.56
N LYS A 62 -13.15 -0.90 -0.71
CA LYS A 62 -13.71 -2.09 -1.37
C LYS A 62 -12.68 -2.95 -2.10
N LEU A 63 -11.41 -2.54 -2.11
CA LEU A 63 -10.35 -3.29 -2.77
C LEU A 63 -9.90 -4.49 -1.92
N PRO A 64 -9.19 -5.47 -2.51
CA PRO A 64 -8.67 -6.61 -1.75
C PRO A 64 -7.82 -6.16 -0.56
N ARG A 65 -7.87 -6.93 0.52
CA ARG A 65 -7.23 -6.58 1.80
C ARG A 65 -6.33 -7.71 2.28
N GLU A 66 -5.22 -7.34 2.88
CA GLU A 66 -4.33 -8.24 3.61
C GLU A 66 -4.26 -7.80 5.07
N GLU A 67 -4.51 -8.74 5.97
CA GLU A 67 -4.44 -8.48 7.41
C GLU A 67 -2.98 -8.24 7.83
N VAL A 68 -2.78 -7.25 8.70
CA VAL A 68 -1.49 -7.04 9.38
C VAL A 68 -1.51 -7.90 10.64
N ILE A 69 -0.61 -8.89 10.70
CA ILE A 69 -0.41 -9.79 11.86
C ILE A 69 0.46 -9.11 12.91
#